data_AF-A0A0D2WV19-F1
#
_entry.id   AF-A0A0D2WV19-F1
#
_cell.length_a   1.000
_cell.length_b   1.000
_cell.length_c   1.000
_cell.angle_alpha   90.00
_cell.angle_beta   90.00
_cell.angle_gamma   90.00
#
_symmetry.space_group_name_H-M   'P 1'
#
loop_
_entity.id
_entity.type
_entity.pdbx_description
1 polymer ?
#
loop_
_entity_poly.entity_id
_entity_poly.type
_entity_poly.pdbx_seq_one_letter_code
_entity_poly.pdbx_strand_id
1 'polypeptide(L)'
;MRVLYAGGFSSDDRTEYKFSIYDNVLDAMLALIKGLQILAIPMESQFQSYVEELIGFAASNNAAPTTQVLPHSFAPPVIAWTDDKFQCHVYPLVKTLWAFSTSIRTCFERRNELPFPVPDCAIYFFNEIDRISEPTFTPCEQDVIRMRVKTLGVVEHNFVIKSQKWTFIDVAGQKSARRKWIHLFDGVSGVVFFVSLSSYDETYQDTLPATDSFDNLDEAADGEESPKSLLLTDGLELFESLLRDPHLENVPFTVLLNKFDLFSTKIPLRPLRQFLPGYIGDDSDVGASATYIRNLFLERAANVDRKVHVELTCATHKPTIEQSLNAGLAFLQEMRQNAALTPRASSSRSAGTIRRGDNAQRGSAHQHSVGSPPISASSSPRPSISGPSGTDAQQSSSPPRWAYESL
;
A
#
# COMPACT_ATOMS: atom_id res chain seq x y z
N MET A 1 -13.75 11.56 -4.03
CA MET A 1 -13.63 12.97 -3.59
C MET A 1 -14.09 13.97 -4.64
N ARG A 2 -13.40 14.15 -5.78
CA ARG A 2 -13.72 15.17 -6.81
C ARG A 2 -15.20 15.17 -7.28
N VAL A 3 -15.77 13.98 -7.49
CA VAL A 3 -17.18 13.72 -7.88
C VAL A 3 -18.21 14.00 -6.76
N LEU A 4 -17.76 14.16 -5.51
CA LEU A 4 -18.62 14.57 -4.38
C LEU A 4 -18.57 16.08 -4.15
N TYR A 5 -17.35 16.66 -4.11
CA TYR A 5 -17.12 17.98 -3.50
C TYR A 5 -16.41 19.01 -4.41
N ALA A 6 -16.20 18.69 -5.69
CA ALA A 6 -15.55 19.58 -6.65
C ALA A 6 -16.13 19.47 -8.08
N GLY A 7 -17.44 19.22 -8.20
CA GLY A 7 -18.15 19.24 -9.49
C GLY A 7 -17.90 18.06 -10.44
N GLY A 8 -17.10 17.06 -10.03
CA GLY A 8 -16.79 15.91 -10.88
C GLY A 8 -15.70 16.19 -11.92
N PHE A 9 -15.82 15.53 -13.06
CA PHE A 9 -14.89 15.67 -14.19
C PHE A 9 -15.64 16.21 -15.41
N SER A 10 -15.10 17.25 -16.07
CA SER A 10 -15.63 17.76 -17.34
C SER A 10 -15.45 16.76 -18.48
N SER A 11 -15.99 17.03 -19.67
CA SER A 11 -15.72 16.15 -20.81
C SER A 11 -14.25 16.14 -21.21
N ASP A 12 -13.58 17.28 -21.05
CA ASP A 12 -12.18 17.47 -21.41
C ASP A 12 -11.28 16.72 -20.40
N ASP A 13 -11.51 16.90 -19.09
CA ASP A 13 -10.83 16.13 -18.02
C ASP A 13 -10.91 14.61 -18.27
N ARG A 14 -12.09 14.11 -18.68
CA ARG A 14 -12.30 12.67 -18.90
C ARG A 14 -11.60 12.17 -20.15
N THR A 15 -11.36 13.04 -21.13
CA THR A 15 -10.68 12.70 -22.38
C THR A 15 -9.18 12.45 -22.14
N GLU A 16 -8.54 13.17 -21.23
CA GLU A 16 -7.13 12.95 -20.83
C GLU A 16 -6.89 11.51 -20.32
N TYR A 17 -7.88 10.90 -19.68
CA TYR A 17 -7.83 9.55 -19.13
C TYR A 17 -8.12 8.42 -20.13
N LYS A 18 -8.51 8.74 -21.38
CA LYS A 18 -8.86 7.74 -22.41
C LYS A 18 -7.75 6.70 -22.61
N PHE A 19 -6.50 7.15 -22.70
CA PHE A 19 -5.35 6.29 -22.94
C PHE A 19 -4.92 5.50 -21.69
N SER A 20 -5.16 5.99 -20.48
CA SER A 20 -4.99 5.19 -19.25
C SER A 20 -5.99 4.03 -19.19
N ILE A 21 -7.18 4.17 -19.77
CA ILE A 21 -8.16 3.08 -19.90
C ILE A 21 -7.70 2.04 -20.93
N TYR A 22 -7.03 2.46 -22.01
CA TYR A 22 -6.42 1.55 -22.99
C TYR A 22 -5.25 0.73 -22.39
N ASP A 23 -4.34 1.35 -21.63
CA ASP A 23 -3.34 0.63 -20.82
C ASP A 23 -4.02 -0.36 -19.86
N ASN A 24 -5.06 0.08 -19.13
CA ASN A 24 -5.79 -0.79 -18.19
C ASN A 24 -6.41 -2.04 -18.82
N VAL A 25 -6.90 -1.94 -20.06
CA VAL A 25 -7.42 -3.08 -20.83
C VAL A 25 -6.30 -4.03 -21.23
N LEU A 26 -5.17 -3.49 -21.71
CA LEU A 26 -4.01 -4.28 -22.13
C LEU A 26 -3.37 -4.99 -20.92
N ASP A 27 -2.97 -4.23 -19.90
CA ASP A 27 -2.36 -4.72 -18.65
C ASP A 27 -3.20 -5.85 -18.02
N ALA A 28 -4.52 -5.68 -17.97
CA ALA A 28 -5.42 -6.68 -17.41
C ALA A 28 -5.40 -8.00 -18.19
N MET A 29 -5.34 -7.96 -19.52
CA MET A 29 -5.29 -9.18 -20.34
C MET A 29 -3.89 -9.80 -20.32
N LEU A 30 -2.83 -9.00 -20.37
CA LEU A 30 -1.44 -9.46 -20.24
C LEU A 30 -1.19 -10.12 -18.87
N ALA A 31 -1.78 -9.59 -17.78
CA ALA A 31 -1.71 -10.19 -16.45
C ALA A 31 -2.41 -11.56 -16.38
N LEU A 32 -3.54 -11.73 -17.09
CA LEU A 32 -4.20 -13.04 -17.20
C LEU A 32 -3.39 -14.01 -18.07
N ILE A 33 -2.82 -13.55 -19.17
CA ILE A 33 -1.94 -14.35 -20.05
C ILE A 33 -0.72 -14.86 -19.28
N LYS A 34 -0.04 -14.01 -18.51
CA LYS A 34 1.06 -14.42 -17.60
C LYS A 34 0.56 -15.34 -16.49
N GLY A 35 -0.69 -15.16 -16.04
CA GLY A 35 -1.35 -16.03 -15.07
C GLY A 35 -1.58 -17.46 -15.56
N LEU A 36 -1.85 -17.67 -16.86
CA LEU A 36 -2.01 -19.01 -17.45
C LEU A 36 -0.78 -19.89 -17.22
N GLN A 37 0.41 -19.34 -17.46
CA GLN A 37 1.69 -20.02 -17.28
C GLN A 37 1.89 -20.44 -15.82
N ILE A 38 1.67 -19.50 -14.88
CA ILE A 38 1.84 -19.72 -13.44
C ILE A 38 0.82 -20.72 -12.87
N LEU A 39 -0.41 -20.74 -13.39
CA LEU A 39 -1.48 -21.64 -12.95
C LEU A 39 -1.51 -22.98 -13.71
N ALA A 40 -0.55 -23.20 -14.62
CA ALA A 40 -0.44 -24.33 -15.54
C ALA A 40 -1.72 -24.58 -16.38
N ILE A 41 -2.40 -23.51 -16.78
CA ILE A 41 -3.61 -23.56 -17.61
C ILE A 41 -3.19 -23.46 -19.09
N PRO A 42 -3.37 -24.50 -19.92
CA PRO A 42 -3.01 -24.44 -21.33
C PRO A 42 -3.94 -23.48 -22.10
N MET A 43 -3.37 -22.63 -22.96
CA MET A 43 -4.15 -21.83 -23.92
C MET A 43 -4.75 -22.75 -25.00
N GLU A 44 -5.99 -22.49 -25.43
CA GLU A 44 -6.57 -23.23 -26.54
C GLU A 44 -5.86 -22.86 -27.85
N SER A 45 -5.43 -23.85 -28.64
CA SER A 45 -4.53 -23.65 -29.79
C SER A 45 -5.05 -22.66 -30.84
N GLN A 46 -6.37 -22.50 -30.94
CA GLN A 46 -7.05 -21.53 -31.81
C GLN A 46 -6.87 -20.05 -31.37
N PHE A 47 -6.48 -19.80 -30.12
CA PHE A 47 -6.23 -18.48 -29.56
C PHE A 47 -4.75 -18.19 -29.31
N GLN A 48 -3.86 -19.17 -29.54
CA GLN A 48 -2.41 -19.03 -29.32
C GLN A 48 -1.82 -17.83 -30.10
N SER A 49 -2.19 -17.66 -31.37
CA SER A 49 -1.75 -16.52 -32.18
C SER A 49 -2.28 -15.16 -31.68
N TYR A 50 -3.46 -15.13 -31.04
CA TYR A 50 -4.03 -13.91 -30.46
C TYR A 50 -3.26 -13.48 -29.21
N VAL A 51 -2.75 -14.46 -28.44
CA VAL A 51 -1.86 -14.22 -27.31
C VAL A 51 -0.49 -13.71 -27.79
N GLU A 52 0.09 -14.37 -28.78
CA GLU A 52 1.39 -13.98 -29.37
C GLU A 52 1.35 -12.58 -30.01
N GLU A 53 0.27 -12.23 -30.72
CA GLU A 53 0.08 -10.89 -31.30
C GLU A 53 -0.08 -9.82 -30.19
N LEU A 54 -0.82 -10.09 -29.12
CA LEU A 54 -1.02 -9.12 -28.04
C LEU A 54 0.26 -8.88 -27.22
N ILE A 55 1.03 -9.94 -26.94
CA ILE A 55 2.36 -9.83 -26.32
C ILE A 55 3.31 -9.07 -27.26
N GLY A 56 3.32 -9.43 -28.55
CA GLY A 56 4.15 -8.79 -29.56
C GLY A 56 3.86 -7.30 -29.75
N PHE A 57 2.58 -6.91 -29.74
CA PHE A 57 2.15 -5.51 -29.76
C PHE A 57 2.66 -4.77 -28.52
N ALA A 58 2.46 -5.34 -27.33
CA ALA A 58 2.89 -4.73 -26.07
C ALA A 58 4.41 -4.52 -26.03
N ALA A 59 5.20 -5.57 -26.30
CA ALA A 59 6.66 -5.50 -26.35
C ALA A 59 7.17 -4.50 -27.41
N SER A 60 6.51 -4.42 -28.57
CA SER A 60 6.90 -3.48 -29.64
C SER A 60 6.48 -2.02 -29.39
N ASN A 61 5.56 -1.78 -28.46
CA ASN A 61 5.05 -0.44 -28.13
C ASN A 61 5.46 0.05 -26.73
N ASN A 62 6.15 -0.78 -25.93
CA ASN A 62 6.72 -0.42 -24.64
C ASN A 62 7.91 0.54 -24.81
N ALA A 63 7.59 1.80 -25.13
CA ALA A 63 8.53 2.88 -25.31
C ALA A 63 8.76 3.61 -23.98
N ALA A 64 9.75 4.53 -23.96
CA ALA A 64 9.89 5.45 -22.84
C ALA A 64 8.58 6.23 -22.62
N PRO A 65 8.14 6.42 -21.35
CA PRO A 65 6.79 6.86 -21.03
C PRO A 65 6.38 8.14 -21.76
N THR A 66 5.15 8.14 -22.27
CA THR A 66 4.60 9.22 -23.10
C THR A 66 4.75 10.58 -22.40
N THR A 67 5.16 11.62 -23.13
CA THR A 67 5.28 13.00 -22.62
C THR A 67 3.92 13.66 -22.25
N GLN A 68 2.84 12.89 -22.27
CA GLN A 68 1.53 13.27 -21.75
C GLN A 68 1.59 13.38 -20.22
N VAL A 69 1.86 14.58 -19.71
CA VAL A 69 1.76 14.87 -18.27
C VAL A 69 0.30 14.78 -17.86
N LEU A 70 -0.10 13.66 -17.24
CA LEU A 70 -1.41 13.56 -16.61
C LEU A 70 -1.52 14.54 -15.42
N PRO A 71 -2.73 15.04 -15.10
CA PRO A 71 -2.95 15.79 -13.88
C PRO A 71 -2.47 15.05 -12.63
N HIS A 72 -2.17 15.81 -11.58
CA HIS A 72 -2.04 15.29 -10.22
C HIS A 72 -0.91 14.24 -10.03
N SER A 73 0.23 14.38 -10.72
CA SER A 73 1.40 13.50 -10.53
C SER A 73 1.09 12.01 -10.76
N PHE A 74 0.17 11.71 -11.67
CA PHE A 74 -0.14 10.34 -12.05
C PHE A 74 0.85 9.81 -13.10
N ALA A 75 1.13 8.49 -13.06
CA ALA A 75 1.97 7.84 -14.06
C ALA A 75 1.33 7.97 -15.46
N PRO A 76 2.05 8.50 -16.47
CA PRO A 76 1.53 8.62 -17.83
C PRO A 76 1.34 7.24 -18.48
N PRO A 77 0.57 7.15 -19.57
CA PRO A 77 0.45 5.91 -20.32
C PRO A 77 1.80 5.42 -20.84
N VAL A 78 2.07 4.13 -20.69
CA VAL A 78 3.34 3.49 -21.10
C VAL A 78 3.42 3.49 -22.62
N ILE A 79 2.33 3.09 -23.27
CA ILE A 79 2.21 3.11 -24.73
C ILE A 79 1.81 4.51 -25.19
N ALA A 80 2.50 5.02 -26.22
CA ALA A 80 2.04 6.17 -26.99
C ALA A 80 0.82 5.77 -27.84
N TRP A 81 -0.37 5.90 -27.26
CA TRP A 81 -1.64 5.46 -27.84
C TRP A 81 -2.15 6.34 -28.98
N THR A 82 -2.90 5.69 -29.88
CA THR A 82 -3.91 6.30 -30.75
C THR A 82 -5.14 5.41 -30.72
N ASP A 83 -6.29 5.92 -31.15
CA ASP A 83 -7.52 5.13 -31.25
C ASP A 83 -7.32 3.97 -32.26
N ASP A 84 -6.64 4.21 -33.38
CA ASP A 84 -6.28 3.17 -34.36
C ASP A 84 -5.47 2.03 -33.73
N LYS A 85 -4.49 2.34 -32.85
CA LYS A 85 -3.69 1.30 -32.17
C LYS A 85 -4.57 0.40 -31.31
N PHE A 86 -5.48 0.98 -30.54
CA PHE A 86 -6.37 0.21 -29.69
C PHE A 86 -7.39 -0.59 -30.52
N GLN A 87 -8.02 0.05 -31.51
CA GLN A 87 -9.02 -0.57 -32.38
C GLN A 87 -8.47 -1.72 -33.25
N CYS A 88 -7.25 -1.59 -33.76
CA CYS A 88 -6.65 -2.59 -34.65
C CYS A 88 -5.94 -3.72 -33.89
N HIS A 89 -5.21 -3.43 -32.79
CA HIS A 89 -4.28 -4.39 -32.19
C HIS A 89 -4.64 -4.88 -30.78
N VAL A 90 -5.66 -4.29 -30.13
CA VAL A 90 -6.01 -4.64 -28.74
C VAL A 90 -7.47 -5.06 -28.62
N TYR A 91 -8.39 -4.20 -29.06
CA TYR A 91 -9.83 -4.46 -29.06
C TYR A 91 -10.23 -5.84 -29.62
N PRO A 92 -9.88 -6.23 -30.87
CA PRO A 92 -10.33 -7.50 -31.44
C PRO A 92 -9.73 -8.71 -30.71
N LEU A 93 -8.48 -8.61 -30.24
CA LEU A 93 -7.80 -9.69 -29.53
C LEU A 93 -8.41 -9.89 -28.14
N VAL A 94 -8.47 -8.82 -27.34
CA VAL A 94 -9.02 -8.85 -25.97
C VAL A 94 -10.50 -9.23 -25.98
N LYS A 95 -11.30 -8.72 -26.92
CA LYS A 95 -12.71 -9.12 -27.09
C LYS A 95 -12.84 -10.61 -27.38
N THR A 96 -12.05 -11.14 -28.32
CA THR A 96 -12.10 -12.56 -28.70
C THR A 96 -11.68 -13.46 -27.54
N LEU A 97 -10.56 -13.13 -26.90
CA LEU A 97 -10.03 -13.86 -25.74
C LEU A 97 -11.03 -13.85 -24.58
N TRP A 98 -11.60 -12.70 -24.23
CA TRP A 98 -12.57 -12.60 -23.13
C TRP A 98 -13.90 -13.28 -23.44
N ALA A 99 -14.38 -13.20 -24.68
CA ALA A 99 -15.66 -13.81 -25.06
C ALA A 99 -15.60 -15.34 -25.21
N PHE A 100 -14.46 -15.89 -25.67
CA PHE A 100 -14.40 -17.27 -26.16
C PHE A 100 -13.28 -18.16 -25.60
N SER A 101 -12.24 -17.64 -24.93
CA SER A 101 -11.26 -18.50 -24.24
C SER A 101 -11.78 -18.90 -22.86
N THR A 102 -11.99 -20.20 -22.69
CA THR A 102 -12.26 -20.82 -21.39
C THR A 102 -11.04 -20.70 -20.50
N SER A 103 -9.83 -20.86 -21.05
CA SER A 103 -8.58 -20.76 -20.30
C SER A 103 -8.38 -19.36 -19.67
N ILE A 104 -8.66 -18.28 -20.40
CA ILE A 104 -8.65 -16.91 -19.85
C ILE A 104 -9.70 -16.74 -18.74
N ARG A 105 -10.91 -17.31 -18.91
CA ARG A 105 -11.96 -17.26 -17.89
C ARG A 105 -11.57 -18.01 -16.61
N THR A 106 -11.06 -19.24 -16.72
CA THR A 106 -10.55 -20.02 -15.59
C THR A 106 -9.38 -19.33 -14.89
N CYS A 107 -8.49 -18.67 -15.65
CA CYS A 107 -7.43 -17.85 -15.05
C CYS A 107 -7.97 -16.64 -14.28
N PHE A 108 -9.01 -15.97 -14.80
CA PHE A 108 -9.65 -14.85 -14.10
C PHE A 108 -10.37 -15.30 -12.82
N GLU A 109 -11.01 -16.48 -12.82
CA GLU A 109 -11.64 -17.06 -11.63
C GLU A 109 -10.61 -17.42 -10.56
N ARG A 110 -9.48 -18.01 -10.96
CA ARG A 110 -8.35 -18.40 -10.08
C ARG A 110 -7.37 -17.27 -9.75
N ARG A 111 -7.60 -16.03 -10.22
CA ARG A 111 -6.63 -14.92 -10.16
C ARG A 111 -6.04 -14.59 -8.78
N ASN A 112 -6.69 -14.98 -7.69
CA ASN A 112 -6.20 -14.72 -6.32
C ASN A 112 -5.04 -15.67 -5.92
N GLU A 113 -4.89 -16.79 -6.64
CA GLU A 113 -3.76 -17.74 -6.50
C GLU A 113 -2.47 -17.22 -7.15
N LEU A 114 -2.55 -16.13 -7.92
CA LEU A 114 -1.39 -15.49 -8.53
C LEU A 114 -0.58 -14.70 -7.49
N PRO A 115 0.76 -14.66 -7.64
CA PRO A 115 1.65 -13.88 -6.77
C PRO A 115 1.59 -12.35 -7.00
N PHE A 116 0.84 -11.92 -8.02
CA PHE A 116 0.59 -10.52 -8.38
C PHE A 116 -0.92 -10.26 -8.60
N PRO A 117 -1.43 -9.05 -8.31
CA PRO A 117 -2.86 -8.75 -8.44
C PRO A 117 -3.24 -8.41 -9.89
N VAL A 118 -4.17 -9.18 -10.46
CA VAL A 118 -4.92 -8.76 -11.66
C VAL A 118 -5.76 -7.52 -11.32
N PRO A 119 -5.81 -6.47 -12.17
CA PRO A 119 -6.58 -5.26 -11.88
C PRO A 119 -8.07 -5.51 -11.66
N ASP A 120 -8.66 -4.95 -10.59
CA ASP A 120 -10.10 -5.06 -10.29
C ASP A 120 -11.01 -4.53 -11.43
N CYS A 121 -10.47 -3.60 -12.22
CA CYS A 121 -11.16 -2.98 -13.36
C CYS A 121 -11.29 -3.89 -14.58
N ALA A 122 -10.54 -5.00 -14.65
CA ALA A 122 -10.47 -5.92 -15.80
C ALA A 122 -11.86 -6.34 -16.30
N ILE A 123 -12.67 -6.97 -15.43
CA ILE A 123 -14.03 -7.44 -15.77
C ILE A 123 -14.97 -6.31 -16.23
N TYR A 124 -14.76 -5.09 -15.75
CA TYR A 124 -15.55 -3.94 -16.19
C TYR A 124 -15.16 -3.53 -17.61
N PHE A 125 -13.89 -3.22 -17.85
CA PHE A 125 -13.45 -2.76 -19.17
C PHE A 125 -13.52 -3.85 -20.25
N PHE A 126 -13.38 -5.13 -19.91
CA PHE A 126 -13.59 -6.22 -20.87
C PHE A 126 -15.07 -6.41 -21.27
N ASN A 127 -16.01 -6.17 -20.35
CA ASN A 127 -17.45 -6.21 -20.67
C ASN A 127 -17.90 -4.96 -21.43
N GLU A 128 -17.26 -3.81 -21.18
CA GLU A 128 -17.52 -2.53 -21.83
C GLU A 128 -16.68 -2.31 -23.11
N ILE A 129 -15.88 -3.29 -23.54
CA ILE A 129 -14.80 -3.08 -24.51
C ILE A 129 -15.30 -2.57 -25.87
N ASP A 130 -16.51 -2.96 -26.28
CA ASP A 130 -17.17 -2.48 -27.49
C ASP A 130 -17.35 -0.96 -27.44
N ARG A 131 -17.93 -0.42 -26.35
CA ARG A 131 -18.11 1.03 -26.13
C ARG A 131 -16.76 1.76 -26.04
N ILE A 132 -15.74 1.11 -25.50
CA ILE A 132 -14.37 1.66 -25.36
C ILE A 132 -13.64 1.71 -26.71
N SER A 133 -14.02 0.83 -27.64
CA SER A 133 -13.47 0.77 -29.01
C SER A 133 -14.08 1.79 -29.97
N GLU A 134 -15.25 2.36 -29.68
CA GLU A 134 -15.93 3.31 -30.57
C GLU A 134 -15.06 4.54 -30.89
N PRO A 135 -15.00 5.02 -32.15
CA PRO A 135 -14.24 6.23 -32.51
C PRO A 135 -14.71 7.50 -31.75
N THR A 136 -15.96 7.51 -31.27
CA THR A 136 -16.54 8.59 -30.47
C THR A 136 -16.37 8.38 -28.95
N PHE A 137 -15.64 7.34 -28.51
CA PHE A 137 -15.46 7.02 -27.10
C PHE A 137 -14.82 8.19 -26.34
N THR A 138 -15.60 8.74 -25.41
CA THR A 138 -15.16 9.64 -24.35
C THR A 138 -15.49 8.97 -23.02
N PRO A 139 -14.52 8.82 -22.09
CA PRO A 139 -14.79 8.18 -20.80
C PRO A 139 -15.92 8.85 -20.01
N CYS A 140 -16.78 8.04 -19.39
CA CYS A 140 -17.77 8.53 -18.44
C CYS A 140 -17.18 8.62 -17.01
N GLU A 141 -17.91 9.21 -16.06
CA GLU A 141 -17.41 9.25 -14.67
C GLU A 141 -17.18 7.85 -14.09
N GLN A 142 -17.96 6.84 -14.50
CA GLN A 142 -17.80 5.48 -14.01
C GLN A 142 -16.52 4.81 -14.51
N ASP A 143 -16.06 5.13 -15.73
CA ASP A 143 -14.77 4.68 -16.28
C ASP A 143 -13.62 5.30 -15.48
N VAL A 144 -13.64 6.62 -15.27
CA VAL A 144 -12.61 7.38 -14.54
C VAL A 144 -12.55 7.03 -13.05
N ILE A 145 -13.65 6.58 -12.45
CA ILE A 145 -13.69 6.05 -11.07
C ILE A 145 -13.16 4.61 -10.98
N ARG A 146 -13.19 3.84 -12.08
CA ARG A 146 -12.75 2.43 -12.11
C ARG A 146 -11.34 2.23 -12.63
N MET A 147 -10.81 3.13 -13.46
CA MET A 147 -9.44 3.03 -13.94
C MET A 147 -8.43 3.01 -12.78
N ARG A 148 -7.35 2.26 -12.98
CA ARG A 148 -6.19 2.18 -12.09
C ARG A 148 -5.05 2.96 -12.74
N VAL A 149 -4.72 4.11 -12.16
CA VAL A 149 -3.51 4.87 -12.52
C VAL A 149 -2.61 4.93 -11.28
N LYS A 150 -1.29 4.79 -11.46
CA LYS A 150 -0.33 4.76 -10.36
C LYS A 150 0.01 6.19 -9.93
N THR A 151 -0.37 6.59 -8.71
CA THR A 151 0.09 7.85 -8.10
C THR A 151 1.62 7.84 -7.97
N LEU A 152 2.30 8.86 -8.50
CA LEU A 152 3.73 9.06 -8.35
C LEU A 152 4.00 10.11 -7.27
N GLY A 153 4.48 9.64 -6.12
CA GLY A 153 4.81 10.51 -4.99
C GLY A 153 3.59 10.88 -4.15
N VAL A 154 3.25 12.16 -4.13
CA VAL A 154 2.32 12.80 -3.19
C VAL A 154 1.44 13.80 -3.93
N VAL A 155 0.15 13.85 -3.59
CA VAL A 155 -0.85 14.68 -4.27
C VAL A 155 -1.73 15.38 -3.24
N GLU A 156 -1.83 16.70 -3.31
CA GLU A 156 -2.75 17.46 -2.46
C GLU A 156 -4.05 17.81 -3.20
N HIS A 157 -5.18 17.51 -2.55
CA HIS A 157 -6.51 17.87 -3.02
C HIS A 157 -7.24 18.70 -1.97
N ASN A 158 -7.62 19.93 -2.33
CA ASN A 158 -8.29 20.88 -1.46
C ASN A 158 -9.80 20.91 -1.76
N PHE A 159 -10.63 20.69 -0.73
CA PHE A 159 -12.10 20.66 -0.83
C PHE A 159 -12.75 21.53 0.24
N VAL A 160 -14.00 21.97 -0.02
CA VAL A 160 -14.86 22.58 1.00
C VAL A 160 -16.01 21.61 1.26
N ILE A 161 -16.09 21.09 2.49
CA ILE A 161 -17.07 20.07 2.90
C ILE A 161 -17.78 20.61 4.14
N LYS A 162 -19.11 20.77 4.07
CA LYS A 162 -19.93 21.38 5.14
C LYS A 162 -19.35 22.72 5.64
N SER A 163 -18.99 23.60 4.69
CA SER A 163 -18.32 24.89 4.91
C SER A 163 -16.92 24.86 5.54
N GLN A 164 -16.40 23.69 5.93
CA GLN A 164 -15.02 23.53 6.40
C GLN A 164 -14.07 23.28 5.22
N LYS A 165 -12.91 23.95 5.22
CA LYS A 165 -11.81 23.63 4.30
C LYS A 165 -11.08 22.36 4.76
N TRP A 166 -10.83 21.46 3.83
CA TRP A 166 -10.07 20.22 4.05
C TRP A 166 -9.01 20.06 2.95
N THR A 167 -7.80 19.67 3.36
CA THR A 167 -6.73 19.25 2.46
C THR A 167 -6.54 17.75 2.65
N PHE A 168 -6.69 16.99 1.57
CA PHE A 168 -6.43 15.55 1.53
C PHE A 168 -5.11 15.31 0.82
N ILE A 169 -4.25 14.51 1.43
CA ILE A 169 -2.93 14.15 0.91
C ILE A 169 -3.02 12.68 0.46
N ASP A 170 -3.04 12.44 -0.86
CA ASP A 170 -2.93 11.09 -1.42
C ASP A 170 -1.44 10.72 -1.60
N VAL A 171 -1.14 9.44 -1.38
CA VAL A 171 0.24 8.92 -1.28
C VAL A 171 0.36 7.53 -1.89
N ALA A 172 1.46 7.28 -2.60
CA ALA A 172 1.71 5.96 -3.20
C ALA A 172 1.79 4.83 -2.14
N GLY A 173 0.89 3.85 -2.23
CA GLY A 173 0.74 2.73 -1.28
C GLY A 173 1.73 1.56 -1.42
N GLN A 174 2.58 1.57 -2.46
CA GLN A 174 3.53 0.49 -2.75
C GLN A 174 4.63 0.41 -1.68
N LYS A 175 5.07 -0.80 -1.29
CA LYS A 175 6.03 -1.04 -0.20
C LYS A 175 7.28 -0.16 -0.32
N SER A 176 7.86 -0.11 -1.51
CA SER A 176 9.02 0.74 -1.88
C SER A 176 8.84 2.24 -1.59
N ALA A 177 7.61 2.76 -1.69
CA ALA A 177 7.26 4.18 -1.52
C ALA A 177 6.93 4.57 -0.07
N ARG A 178 6.46 3.63 0.77
CA ARG A 178 6.03 3.89 2.17
C ARG A 178 7.10 4.58 3.01
N ARG A 179 8.39 4.35 2.73
CA ARG A 179 9.54 5.04 3.36
C ARG A 179 9.46 6.58 3.29
N LYS A 180 8.72 7.14 2.33
CA LYS A 180 8.56 8.60 2.15
C LYS A 180 7.41 9.19 2.99
N TRP A 181 6.52 8.36 3.55
CA TRP A 181 5.31 8.82 4.27
C TRP A 181 5.61 9.64 5.51
N ILE A 182 6.71 9.34 6.22
CA ILE A 182 7.10 10.04 7.46
C ILE A 182 7.28 11.55 7.28
N HIS A 183 7.64 12.01 6.07
CA HIS A 183 7.77 13.43 5.73
C HIS A 183 6.42 14.17 5.62
N LEU A 184 5.30 13.45 5.72
CA LEU A 184 3.93 13.94 5.54
C LEU A 184 3.10 13.80 6.82
N PHE A 185 3.68 13.29 7.91
CA PHE A 185 2.97 13.09 9.18
C PHE A 185 2.94 14.34 10.07
N ASP A 186 3.76 15.36 9.80
CA ASP A 186 3.69 16.62 10.54
C ASP A 186 2.41 17.40 10.21
N GLY A 187 1.78 17.98 11.24
CA GLY A 187 0.57 18.79 11.11
C GLY A 187 -0.74 18.07 10.71
N VAL A 188 -0.75 16.75 10.44
CA VAL A 188 -1.97 16.06 9.99
C VAL A 188 -3.05 16.02 11.07
N SER A 189 -4.31 16.32 10.68
CA SER A 189 -5.46 16.30 11.61
C SER A 189 -6.11 14.91 11.75
N GLY A 190 -5.65 13.90 11.01
CA GLY A 190 -6.21 12.56 10.99
C GLY A 190 -5.66 11.73 9.84
N VAL A 191 -5.72 10.39 9.95
CA VAL A 191 -5.35 9.44 8.88
C VAL A 191 -6.60 8.74 8.37
N VAL A 192 -6.77 8.65 7.05
CA VAL A 192 -7.78 7.79 6.41
C VAL A 192 -7.07 6.59 5.79
N PHE A 193 -7.21 5.42 6.42
CA PHE A 193 -6.51 4.20 6.05
C PHE A 193 -7.43 3.29 5.22
N PHE A 194 -7.13 3.12 3.93
CA PHE A 194 -7.91 2.27 3.05
C PHE A 194 -7.42 0.82 3.09
N VAL A 195 -8.36 -0.12 3.20
CA VAL A 195 -8.11 -1.57 3.18
C VAL A 195 -8.91 -2.18 2.04
N SER A 196 -8.32 -3.11 1.29
CA SER A 196 -9.03 -3.92 0.31
C SER A 196 -9.70 -5.10 1.04
N LEU A 197 -11.00 -5.01 1.30
CA LEU A 197 -11.73 -6.07 2.01
C LEU A 197 -11.78 -7.36 1.19
N SER A 198 -11.82 -7.26 -0.15
CA SER A 198 -11.86 -8.41 -1.07
C SER A 198 -10.54 -9.19 -1.19
N SER A 199 -9.44 -8.70 -0.62
CA SER A 199 -8.10 -9.30 -0.75
C SER A 199 -7.69 -10.13 0.48
N TYR A 200 -8.66 -10.84 1.08
CA TYR A 200 -8.44 -11.76 2.20
C TYR A 200 -7.80 -13.08 1.76
N ASP A 201 -7.93 -13.45 0.49
CA ASP A 201 -7.40 -14.65 -0.16
C ASP A 201 -6.40 -14.36 -1.30
N GLU A 202 -5.94 -13.11 -1.41
CA GLU A 202 -4.98 -12.64 -2.40
C GLU A 202 -3.58 -12.55 -1.76
N THR A 203 -2.56 -13.08 -2.44
CA THR A 203 -1.16 -13.02 -1.98
C THR A 203 -0.37 -11.94 -2.74
N TYR A 204 0.71 -11.41 -2.16
CA TYR A 204 1.56 -10.42 -2.84
C TYR A 204 3.05 -10.66 -2.61
N GLN A 205 3.78 -10.93 -3.70
CA GLN A 205 5.23 -11.15 -3.67
C GLN A 205 5.97 -9.96 -4.30
N ASP A 206 6.53 -9.10 -3.43
CA ASP A 206 7.28 -7.87 -3.77
C ASP A 206 8.63 -8.16 -4.47
N THR A 207 9.03 -9.44 -4.54
CA THR A 207 10.32 -9.93 -5.08
C THR A 207 10.24 -10.59 -6.46
N LEU A 208 9.05 -10.72 -7.06
CA LEU A 208 9.00 -10.99 -8.49
C LEU A 208 9.57 -9.77 -9.24
N PRO A 209 10.53 -9.96 -10.16
CA PRO A 209 11.22 -8.83 -10.78
C PRO A 209 10.22 -7.95 -11.52
N ALA A 210 10.23 -6.66 -11.18
CA ALA A 210 9.51 -5.61 -11.90
C ALA A 210 10.21 -5.28 -13.23
N THR A 211 10.58 -6.31 -13.99
CA THR A 211 10.99 -6.21 -15.38
C THR A 211 9.74 -6.35 -16.24
N ASP A 212 9.42 -5.32 -17.03
CA ASP A 212 8.23 -5.26 -17.90
C ASP A 212 8.38 -6.14 -19.17
N SER A 213 8.99 -7.31 -19.01
CA SER A 213 9.27 -8.33 -20.03
C SER A 213 8.67 -9.68 -19.63
N PHE A 214 8.31 -10.48 -20.65
CA PHE A 214 7.66 -11.78 -20.45
C PHE A 214 8.64 -12.91 -20.12
N ASP A 215 9.94 -12.68 -20.30
CA ASP A 215 10.95 -13.74 -20.45
C ASP A 215 11.49 -14.28 -19.10
N ASN A 216 11.35 -13.53 -18.01
CA ASN A 216 11.95 -13.84 -16.70
C ASN A 216 10.95 -14.55 -15.77
N LEU A 217 10.67 -15.83 -16.04
CA LEU A 217 9.83 -16.69 -15.18
C LEU A 217 10.58 -17.88 -14.56
N ASP A 218 11.74 -18.27 -15.09
CA ASP A 218 12.43 -19.51 -14.71
C ASP A 218 13.29 -19.41 -13.42
N GLU A 219 13.69 -18.21 -12.98
CA GLU A 219 14.60 -18.02 -11.82
C GLU A 219 13.93 -18.21 -10.43
N ALA A 220 12.70 -18.72 -10.37
CA ALA A 220 11.93 -18.88 -9.13
C ALA A 220 12.10 -20.24 -8.42
N ALA A 221 12.98 -21.14 -8.91
CA ALA A 221 13.01 -22.54 -8.50
C ALA A 221 13.83 -22.87 -7.23
N ASP A 222 14.95 -22.19 -6.99
CA ASP A 222 15.96 -22.58 -5.98
C ASP A 222 16.03 -21.64 -4.75
N GLY A 223 15.02 -20.79 -4.55
CA GLY A 223 14.92 -19.87 -3.41
C GLY A 223 14.10 -20.45 -2.25
N GLU A 224 14.57 -20.24 -1.01
CA GLU A 224 13.84 -20.59 0.22
C GLU A 224 12.43 -19.95 0.21
N GLU A 225 11.37 -20.77 0.30
CA GLU A 225 9.98 -20.31 0.13
C GLU A 225 9.63 -19.22 1.15
N SER A 226 9.64 -17.97 0.70
CA SER A 226 9.12 -16.84 1.47
C SER A 226 7.63 -17.08 1.72
N PRO A 227 7.16 -17.16 2.98
CA PRO A 227 5.77 -17.52 3.26
C PRO A 227 4.82 -16.52 2.60
N LYS A 228 3.90 -17.02 1.77
CA LYS A 228 2.95 -16.21 1.01
C LYS A 228 2.02 -15.43 1.94
N SER A 229 2.40 -14.20 2.27
CA SER A 229 1.57 -13.31 3.07
C SER A 229 0.31 -12.91 2.30
N LEU A 230 -0.83 -12.94 3.00
CA LEU A 230 -2.11 -12.45 2.49
C LEU A 230 -2.11 -10.92 2.53
N LEU A 231 -2.60 -10.28 1.47
CA LEU A 231 -2.56 -8.82 1.33
C LEU A 231 -3.35 -8.10 2.45
N LEU A 232 -4.37 -8.76 3.02
CA LEU A 232 -5.08 -8.29 4.21
C LEU A 232 -4.23 -8.34 5.50
N THR A 233 -3.38 -9.35 5.66
CA THR A 233 -2.45 -9.48 6.80
C THR A 233 -1.36 -8.41 6.73
N ASP A 234 -0.76 -8.22 5.56
CA ASP A 234 0.14 -7.10 5.24
C ASP A 234 -0.50 -5.73 5.58
N GLY A 235 -1.82 -5.59 5.34
CA GLY A 235 -2.60 -4.40 5.67
C GLY A 235 -2.81 -4.20 7.18
N LEU A 236 -3.05 -5.28 7.93
CA LEU A 236 -3.18 -5.27 9.39
C LEU A 236 -1.84 -4.94 10.08
N GLU A 237 -0.73 -5.48 9.60
CA GLU A 237 0.61 -5.19 10.12
C GLU A 237 1.07 -3.76 9.81
N LEU A 238 0.81 -3.27 8.60
CA LEU A 238 1.02 -1.86 8.26
C LEU A 238 0.17 -0.94 9.16
N PHE A 239 -1.10 -1.26 9.36
CA PHE A 239 -1.96 -0.49 10.25
C PHE A 239 -1.45 -0.46 11.69
N GLU A 240 -1.07 -1.61 12.25
CA GLU A 240 -0.57 -1.73 13.62
C GLU A 240 0.77 -1.00 13.83
N SER A 241 1.65 -0.97 12.82
CA SER A 241 2.88 -0.19 12.86
C SER A 241 2.62 1.33 12.81
N LEU A 242 1.68 1.81 11.98
CA LEU A 242 1.28 3.22 11.94
C LEU A 242 0.61 3.67 13.26
N LEU A 243 -0.14 2.80 13.92
CA LEU A 243 -0.71 3.05 15.25
C LEU A 243 0.36 3.16 16.36
N ARG A 244 1.60 2.73 16.10
CA ARG A 244 2.76 2.86 17.00
C ARG A 244 3.77 3.93 16.56
N ASP A 245 3.57 4.59 15.43
CA ASP A 245 4.50 5.64 14.97
C ASP A 245 4.41 6.87 15.90
N PRO A 246 5.52 7.33 16.51
CA PRO A 246 5.52 8.50 17.41
C PRO A 246 5.01 9.79 16.76
N HIS A 247 5.20 9.97 15.45
CA HIS A 247 4.69 11.15 14.73
C HIS A 247 3.16 11.13 14.60
N LEU A 248 2.55 9.94 14.71
CA LEU A 248 1.11 9.74 14.64
C LEU A 248 0.47 9.47 16.00
N GLU A 249 1.20 9.51 17.13
CA GLU A 249 0.73 9.13 18.48
C GLU A 249 -0.66 9.70 18.84
N ASN A 250 -0.87 11.00 18.61
CA ASN A 250 -2.09 11.73 18.96
C ASN A 250 -3.06 11.90 17.77
N VAL A 251 -2.77 11.29 16.62
CA VAL A 251 -3.55 11.44 15.38
C VAL A 251 -4.71 10.42 15.35
N PRO A 252 -5.97 10.84 15.16
CA PRO A 252 -7.09 9.90 15.04
C PRO A 252 -7.12 9.20 13.67
N PHE A 253 -7.47 7.92 13.63
CA PHE A 253 -7.56 7.11 12.40
C PHE A 253 -9.02 6.79 12.03
N THR A 254 -9.32 6.88 10.74
CA THR A 254 -10.52 6.31 10.12
C THR A 254 -10.09 5.21 9.17
N VAL A 255 -10.51 3.97 9.40
CA VAL A 255 -10.25 2.82 8.51
C VAL A 255 -11.46 2.62 7.60
N LEU A 256 -11.23 2.62 6.28
CA LEU A 256 -12.26 2.35 5.28
C LEU A 256 -12.00 0.99 4.63
N LEU A 257 -12.81 0.01 5.02
CA LEU A 257 -12.80 -1.35 4.49
C LEU A 257 -13.52 -1.33 3.13
N ASN A 258 -12.76 -1.16 2.06
CA ASN A 258 -13.23 -0.90 0.70
C ASN A 258 -13.40 -2.18 -0.12
N LYS A 259 -14.07 -2.09 -1.28
CA LYS A 259 -14.45 -3.20 -2.15
C LYS A 259 -15.43 -4.19 -1.51
N PHE A 260 -16.33 -3.71 -0.65
CA PHE A 260 -17.37 -4.56 -0.03
C PHE A 260 -18.27 -5.26 -1.07
N ASP A 261 -18.47 -4.66 -2.24
CA ASP A 261 -19.15 -5.26 -3.39
C ASP A 261 -18.42 -6.50 -3.94
N LEU A 262 -17.11 -6.41 -4.15
CA LEU A 262 -16.29 -7.55 -4.60
C LEU A 262 -16.13 -8.61 -3.50
N PHE A 263 -16.05 -8.19 -2.23
CA PHE A 263 -16.06 -9.11 -1.09
C PHE A 263 -17.36 -9.93 -1.02
N SER A 264 -18.51 -9.27 -1.20
CA SER A 264 -19.83 -9.90 -1.15
C SER A 264 -20.04 -10.99 -2.20
N THR A 265 -19.46 -10.83 -3.39
CA THR A 265 -19.53 -11.86 -4.44
C THR A 265 -18.49 -12.97 -4.27
N LYS A 266 -17.40 -12.72 -3.54
CA LYS A 266 -16.29 -13.65 -3.32
C LYS A 266 -16.54 -14.66 -2.20
N ILE A 267 -17.12 -14.20 -1.07
CA ILE A 267 -17.31 -15.02 0.14
C ILE A 267 -18.07 -16.34 -0.10
N PRO A 268 -19.22 -16.38 -0.80
CA PRO A 268 -19.95 -17.63 -1.05
C PRO A 268 -19.20 -18.66 -1.92
N LEU A 269 -18.14 -18.24 -2.62
CA LEU A 269 -17.32 -19.09 -3.49
C LEU A 269 -15.99 -19.47 -2.84
N ARG A 270 -15.41 -18.58 -2.02
CA ARG A 270 -14.12 -18.74 -1.33
C ARG A 270 -14.27 -18.29 0.14
N PRO A 271 -14.81 -19.16 1.03
CA PRO A 271 -15.12 -18.81 2.41
C PRO A 271 -13.96 -18.28 3.24
N LEU A 272 -14.24 -17.32 4.11
CA LEU A 272 -13.23 -16.60 4.88
C LEU A 272 -12.36 -17.52 5.77
N ARG A 273 -12.95 -18.59 6.33
CA ARG A 273 -12.24 -19.52 7.23
C ARG A 273 -11.05 -20.23 6.58
N GLN A 274 -11.05 -20.36 5.25
CA GLN A 274 -9.94 -20.98 4.50
C GLN A 274 -8.65 -20.14 4.56
N PHE A 275 -8.77 -18.83 4.77
CA PHE A 275 -7.66 -17.87 4.73
C PHE A 275 -7.42 -17.22 6.09
N LEU A 276 -8.48 -17.01 6.89
CA LEU A 276 -8.42 -16.56 8.28
C LEU A 276 -8.98 -17.67 9.20
N PRO A 277 -8.15 -18.64 9.65
CA PRO A 277 -8.63 -19.81 10.41
C PRO A 277 -9.21 -19.48 11.79
N GLY A 278 -9.05 -18.24 12.28
CA GLY A 278 -9.74 -17.74 13.47
C GLY A 278 -11.21 -17.35 13.25
N TYR A 279 -11.75 -17.45 12.03
CA TYR A 279 -13.14 -17.13 11.73
C TYR A 279 -14.09 -18.30 12.04
N ILE A 280 -14.90 -18.15 13.10
CA ILE A 280 -15.83 -19.17 13.60
C ILE A 280 -17.27 -18.95 13.09
N GLY A 281 -17.54 -17.84 12.38
CA GLY A 281 -18.86 -17.54 11.81
C GLY A 281 -19.24 -18.41 10.61
N ASP A 282 -20.46 -18.20 10.09
CA ASP A 282 -20.97 -18.89 8.91
C ASP A 282 -20.17 -18.52 7.65
N ASP A 283 -19.86 -19.51 6.82
CA ASP A 283 -19.07 -19.36 5.59
C ASP A 283 -19.81 -18.62 4.46
N SER A 284 -21.14 -18.54 4.56
CA SER A 284 -22.02 -17.83 3.62
C SER A 284 -22.45 -16.43 4.11
N ASP A 285 -22.30 -16.13 5.41
CA ASP A 285 -22.66 -14.83 5.97
C ASP A 285 -21.56 -13.80 5.70
N VAL A 286 -21.78 -13.02 4.64
CA VAL A 286 -20.96 -11.85 4.25
C VAL A 286 -20.90 -10.80 5.37
N GLY A 287 -21.99 -10.61 6.13
CA GLY A 287 -22.07 -9.64 7.21
C GLY A 287 -21.23 -10.04 8.42
N ALA A 288 -21.32 -11.29 8.85
CA ALA A 288 -20.44 -11.85 9.89
C ALA A 288 -18.96 -11.86 9.44
N SER A 289 -18.70 -12.26 8.18
CA SER A 289 -17.35 -12.28 7.60
C SER A 289 -16.71 -10.88 7.56
N ALA A 290 -17.45 -9.86 7.13
CA ALA A 290 -16.99 -8.47 7.13
C ALA A 290 -16.83 -7.91 8.56
N THR A 291 -17.74 -8.27 9.48
CA THR A 291 -17.67 -7.87 10.89
C THR A 291 -16.46 -8.45 11.60
N TYR A 292 -16.09 -9.70 11.29
CA TYR A 292 -14.86 -10.31 11.80
C TYR A 292 -13.62 -9.54 11.38
N ILE A 293 -13.46 -9.25 10.08
CA ILE A 293 -12.32 -8.46 9.58
C ILE A 293 -12.30 -7.05 10.22
N ARG A 294 -13.47 -6.41 10.34
CA ARG A 294 -13.61 -5.13 11.05
C ARG A 294 -13.14 -5.18 12.50
N ASN A 295 -13.45 -6.27 13.21
CA ASN A 295 -13.04 -6.43 14.60
C ASN A 295 -11.52 -6.61 14.73
N LEU A 296 -10.84 -7.28 13.78
CA LEU A 296 -9.37 -7.36 13.77
C LEU A 296 -8.72 -5.97 13.78
N PHE A 297 -9.22 -5.01 13.00
CA PHE A 297 -8.70 -3.63 13.02
C PHE A 297 -9.00 -2.91 14.35
N LEU A 298 -10.16 -3.14 14.96
CA LEU A 298 -10.50 -2.58 16.27
C LEU A 298 -9.67 -3.17 17.41
N GLU A 299 -9.37 -4.46 17.37
CA GLU A 299 -8.51 -5.17 18.34
C GLU A 299 -7.07 -4.65 18.26
N ARG A 300 -6.51 -4.52 17.04
CA ARG A 300 -5.18 -3.93 16.82
C ARG A 300 -5.09 -2.49 17.37
N ALA A 301 -6.17 -1.72 17.28
CA ALA A 301 -6.26 -0.37 17.85
C ALA A 301 -6.38 -0.36 19.39
N ALA A 302 -7.22 -1.24 19.95
CA ALA A 302 -7.42 -1.36 21.39
C ALA A 302 -6.13 -1.82 22.11
N ASN A 303 -5.34 -2.70 21.49
CA ASN A 303 -4.06 -3.20 22.02
C ASN A 303 -2.97 -2.12 22.20
N VAL A 304 -3.22 -0.88 21.74
CA VAL A 304 -2.34 0.29 21.91
C VAL A 304 -3.10 1.55 22.37
N ASP A 305 -4.30 1.38 22.94
CA ASP A 305 -5.20 2.45 23.43
C ASP A 305 -5.48 3.56 22.39
N ARG A 306 -5.62 3.17 21.11
CA ARG A 306 -5.88 4.11 20.01
C ARG A 306 -7.36 4.14 19.66
N LYS A 307 -7.97 5.33 19.69
CA LYS A 307 -9.34 5.56 19.20
C LYS A 307 -9.36 5.56 17.67
N VAL A 308 -10.16 4.66 17.10
CA VAL A 308 -10.28 4.45 15.65
C VAL A 308 -11.75 4.23 15.27
N HIS A 309 -12.16 4.83 14.15
CA HIS A 309 -13.45 4.60 13.51
C HIS A 309 -13.27 3.66 12.30
N VAL A 310 -14.12 2.65 12.13
CA VAL A 310 -13.98 1.61 11.09
C VAL A 310 -15.31 1.37 10.38
N GLU A 311 -15.34 1.62 9.07
CA GLU A 311 -16.53 1.57 8.21
C GLU A 311 -16.36 0.61 7.01
N LEU A 312 -17.46 0.00 6.59
CA LEU A 312 -17.56 -0.79 5.36
C LEU A 312 -17.90 0.13 4.19
N THR A 313 -17.16 0.02 3.09
CA THR A 313 -17.22 0.97 1.98
C THR A 313 -17.14 0.33 0.59
N CYS A 314 -17.64 1.06 -0.40
CA CYS A 314 -17.47 0.76 -1.81
C CYS A 314 -17.18 2.08 -2.53
N ALA A 315 -15.90 2.33 -2.85
CA ALA A 315 -15.45 3.61 -3.41
C ALA A 315 -16.00 3.91 -4.81
N THR A 316 -16.40 2.87 -5.55
CA THR A 316 -17.08 2.98 -6.85
C THR A 316 -18.56 3.35 -6.71
N HIS A 317 -19.17 3.16 -5.53
CA HIS A 317 -20.58 3.47 -5.27
C HIS A 317 -20.75 4.79 -4.51
N LYS A 318 -21.05 5.87 -5.25
CA LYS A 318 -21.09 7.27 -4.77
C LYS A 318 -21.81 7.48 -3.42
N PRO A 319 -23.02 6.95 -3.16
CA PRO A 319 -23.72 7.18 -1.89
C PRO A 319 -23.01 6.54 -0.69
N THR A 320 -22.49 5.32 -0.84
CA THR A 320 -21.82 4.59 0.25
C THR A 320 -20.53 5.31 0.65
N ILE A 321 -19.67 5.64 -0.32
CA ILE A 321 -18.42 6.32 -0.01
C ILE A 321 -18.65 7.74 0.53
N GLU A 322 -19.71 8.44 0.09
CA GLU A 322 -20.10 9.73 0.66
C GLU A 322 -20.55 9.60 2.13
N GLN A 323 -21.39 8.61 2.46
CA GLN A 323 -21.84 8.36 3.83
C GLN A 323 -20.65 8.04 4.77
N SER A 324 -19.80 7.08 4.40
CA SER A 324 -18.68 6.65 5.24
C SER A 324 -17.60 7.72 5.39
N LEU A 325 -17.33 8.51 4.35
CA LEU A 325 -16.45 9.69 4.47
C LEU A 325 -17.08 10.76 5.39
N ASN A 326 -18.39 11.00 5.31
CA ASN A 326 -19.05 11.95 6.20
C ASN A 326 -19.03 11.52 7.68
N ALA A 327 -19.14 10.22 7.95
CA ALA A 327 -18.99 9.66 9.29
C ALA A 327 -17.54 9.80 9.80
N GLY A 328 -16.55 9.39 9.00
CA GLY A 328 -15.14 9.53 9.34
C GLY A 328 -14.70 10.96 9.58
N LEU A 329 -15.07 11.90 8.72
CA LEU A 329 -14.75 13.32 8.92
C LEU A 329 -15.39 13.91 10.18
N ALA A 330 -16.59 13.46 10.57
CA ALA A 330 -17.22 13.85 11.82
C ALA A 330 -16.46 13.30 13.03
N PHE A 331 -16.03 12.04 13.01
CA PHE A 331 -15.18 11.45 14.05
C PHE A 331 -13.83 12.18 14.20
N LEU A 332 -13.15 12.53 13.10
CA LEU A 332 -11.91 13.30 13.14
C LEU A 332 -12.15 14.72 13.73
N GLN A 333 -13.29 15.34 13.43
CA GLN A 333 -13.68 16.63 14.03
C GLN A 333 -13.96 16.52 15.53
N GLU A 334 -14.68 15.49 15.98
CA GLU A 334 -14.99 15.25 17.40
C GLU A 334 -13.69 15.03 18.20
N MET A 335 -12.81 14.14 17.70
CA MET A 335 -11.50 13.87 18.31
C MET A 335 -10.65 15.15 18.44
N ARG A 336 -10.65 16.01 17.42
CA ARG A 336 -9.96 17.31 17.44
C ARG A 336 -10.59 18.31 18.44
N GLN A 337 -11.91 18.32 18.58
CA GLN A 337 -12.60 19.18 19.57
C GLN A 337 -12.28 18.71 21.00
N ASN A 338 -12.38 17.40 21.25
CA ASN A 338 -12.01 16.80 22.54
C ASN A 338 -10.55 17.13 22.92
N ALA A 339 -9.60 16.96 21.98
CA ALA A 339 -8.18 17.27 22.21
C ALA A 339 -7.89 18.78 22.45
N ALA A 340 -8.77 19.68 22.01
CA ALA A 340 -8.67 21.12 22.29
C ALA A 340 -9.29 21.52 23.66
N LEU A 341 -10.16 20.67 24.22
CA LEU A 341 -10.79 20.89 25.53
C LEU A 341 -9.96 20.33 26.68
N THR A 342 -9.16 19.28 26.46
CA THR A 342 -8.20 18.79 27.46
C THR A 342 -7.03 19.78 27.60
N PRO A 343 -6.80 20.39 28.79
CA PRO A 343 -5.64 21.25 28.97
C PRO A 343 -4.37 20.42 28.84
N ARG A 344 -3.41 20.83 27.99
CA ARG A 344 -2.06 20.25 27.98
C ARG A 344 -1.46 20.39 29.38
N ALA A 345 -1.32 19.27 30.09
CA ALA A 345 -0.64 19.24 31.37
C ALA A 345 0.77 19.81 31.21
N SER A 346 1.05 20.92 31.88
CA SER A 346 2.30 21.65 31.72
C SER A 346 3.45 20.87 32.32
N SER A 347 4.27 20.24 31.47
CA SER A 347 5.51 19.58 31.86
C SER A 347 6.53 20.62 32.33
N SER A 348 6.44 20.96 33.62
CA SER A 348 7.21 22.00 34.30
C SER A 348 8.68 21.63 34.48
N ARG A 349 9.42 21.51 33.36
CA ARG A 349 10.89 21.57 33.37
C ARG A 349 11.31 22.93 33.91
N SER A 350 11.79 22.93 35.15
CA SER A 350 12.28 24.11 35.84
C SER A 350 13.49 24.69 35.11
N ALA A 351 13.28 25.78 34.37
CA ALA A 351 14.35 26.56 33.78
C ALA A 351 15.16 27.21 34.92
N GLY A 352 16.32 26.62 35.24
CA GLY A 352 17.22 27.14 36.26
C GLY A 352 17.79 28.51 35.85
N THR A 353 17.33 29.58 36.50
CA THR A 353 17.75 30.96 36.22
C THR A 353 19.22 31.17 36.56
N ILE A 354 20.11 31.01 35.57
CA ILE A 354 21.53 31.37 35.69
C ILE A 354 21.63 32.91 35.76
N ARG A 355 21.74 33.44 36.97
CA ARG A 355 22.15 34.84 37.18
C ARG A 355 23.67 34.95 37.01
N ARG A 356 24.11 35.78 36.06
CA ARG A 356 25.48 36.32 36.07
C ARG A 356 25.62 37.30 37.25
N GLY A 357 26.81 37.32 37.84
CA GLY A 357 27.25 38.30 38.83
C GLY A 357 28.77 38.19 38.95
N ASP A 358 29.48 39.25 38.57
CA ASP A 358 30.93 39.21 38.35
C ASP A 358 31.76 39.61 39.59
N ASN A 359 33.04 39.22 39.53
CA ASN A 359 34.21 39.79 40.23
C ASN A 359 34.47 39.51 41.72
N ALA A 360 35.51 38.68 41.92
CA ALA A 360 36.75 39.00 42.64
C ALA A 360 36.73 39.38 44.13
N GLN A 361 37.44 38.58 44.95
CA GLN A 361 38.74 38.99 45.52
C GLN A 361 39.57 37.78 46.02
N ARG A 362 40.82 38.03 46.45
CA ARG A 362 41.80 37.02 46.90
C ARG A 362 41.94 37.00 48.43
N GLY A 363 42.27 35.82 48.98
CA GLY A 363 43.44 35.71 49.88
C GLY A 363 43.28 35.04 51.25
N SER A 364 44.30 34.25 51.63
CA SER A 364 44.66 33.80 52.99
C SER A 364 43.73 32.81 53.72
N ALA A 365 44.17 31.94 54.64
CA ALA A 365 45.41 31.15 54.81
C ALA A 365 45.23 30.18 56.01
N HIS A 366 45.99 29.06 56.04
CA HIS A 366 46.14 28.13 57.21
C HIS A 366 44.83 27.39 57.63
N GLN A 367 44.76 26.29 58.39
CA GLN A 367 45.65 25.20 58.89
C GLN A 367 44.72 24.05 59.39
N HIS A 368 45.11 22.82 59.79
CA HIS A 368 46.41 22.18 60.05
C HIS A 368 46.39 20.67 59.65
N SER A 369 47.07 19.81 60.43
CA SER A 369 47.23 18.34 60.38
C SER A 369 46.25 17.63 61.36
N VAL A 370 46.18 16.30 61.58
CA VAL A 370 47.09 15.13 61.42
C VAL A 370 46.24 13.85 61.18
N GLY A 371 46.74 12.78 60.53
CA GLY A 371 46.20 11.42 60.74
C GLY A 371 46.48 10.35 59.67
N SER A 372 47.38 9.42 59.95
CA SER A 372 47.59 8.13 59.23
C SER A 372 48.35 7.17 60.18
N PRO A 373 48.65 5.88 59.87
CA PRO A 373 48.20 4.97 58.80
C PRO A 373 47.73 3.58 59.39
N PRO A 374 48.20 2.37 58.96
CA PRO A 374 47.84 1.56 57.78
C PRO A 374 47.27 0.13 58.10
N ILE A 375 47.14 -0.76 57.07
CA ILE A 375 47.71 -2.15 56.97
C ILE A 375 46.78 -3.22 56.30
N SER A 376 47.22 -3.72 55.12
CA SER A 376 47.03 -5.08 54.54
C SER A 376 45.62 -5.59 54.11
N ALA A 377 45.49 -6.75 53.43
CA ALA A 377 46.16 -7.35 52.24
C ALA A 377 45.50 -8.73 51.90
N SER A 378 45.89 -9.32 50.75
CA SER A 378 45.70 -10.75 50.36
C SER A 378 44.25 -11.24 50.11
N SER A 379 43.97 -12.31 49.34
CA SER A 379 44.77 -13.07 48.36
C SER A 379 43.86 -13.90 47.42
N SER A 380 44.33 -14.17 46.19
CA SER A 380 43.76 -15.20 45.28
C SER A 380 44.15 -16.63 45.72
N PRO A 381 43.57 -17.70 45.13
CA PRO A 381 44.24 -18.29 43.97
C PRO A 381 43.32 -18.91 42.88
N ARG A 382 43.92 -19.28 41.74
CA ARG A 382 43.40 -20.22 40.72
C ARG A 382 43.80 -21.68 41.08
N PRO A 383 43.30 -22.69 40.34
CA PRO A 383 44.23 -23.39 39.45
C PRO A 383 43.72 -23.56 38.00
N SER A 384 44.46 -24.31 37.19
CA SER A 384 44.34 -24.42 35.71
C SER A 384 44.88 -25.77 35.21
N ILE A 385 44.43 -26.26 34.03
CA ILE A 385 45.01 -27.33 33.16
C ILE A 385 43.99 -27.59 32.02
N SER A 386 44.31 -27.90 30.75
CA SER A 386 45.49 -27.69 29.88
C SER A 386 45.07 -27.82 28.39
N GLY A 387 45.88 -27.32 27.44
CA GLY A 387 45.72 -27.60 25.98
C GLY A 387 46.43 -28.91 25.56
N PRO A 388 46.86 -29.10 24.29
CA PRO A 388 46.88 -28.19 23.12
C PRO A 388 46.10 -28.81 21.89
N SER A 389 46.35 -28.66 20.58
CA SER A 389 47.35 -27.95 19.72
C SER A 389 46.88 -27.86 18.24
N GLY A 390 47.13 -26.73 17.56
CA GLY A 390 47.24 -26.62 16.08
C GLY A 390 45.91 -26.48 15.28
N THR A 391 45.86 -25.83 14.11
CA THR A 391 46.88 -25.05 13.35
C THR A 391 46.22 -23.89 12.56
N ASP A 392 47.06 -22.96 12.07
CA ASP A 392 46.69 -21.64 11.53
C ASP A 392 45.88 -21.58 10.22
N ALA A 393 45.07 -20.53 10.06
CA ALA A 393 44.81 -19.87 8.78
C ALA A 393 44.32 -18.40 8.94
N GLN A 394 45.22 -17.48 8.59
CA GLN A 394 45.11 -16.04 8.22
C GLN A 394 43.81 -15.19 8.43
N GLN A 395 44.06 -13.91 8.72
CA GLN A 395 43.06 -12.84 8.90
C GLN A 395 42.67 -12.13 7.59
N SER A 396 41.39 -11.78 7.42
CA SER A 396 40.99 -10.55 6.72
C SER A 396 39.62 -10.05 7.21
N SER A 397 39.60 -8.93 7.95
CA SER A 397 38.38 -8.35 8.52
C SER A 397 37.83 -7.23 7.65
N SER A 398 36.74 -7.49 6.93
CA SER A 398 35.98 -6.46 6.19
C SER A 398 34.80 -5.96 7.03
N PRO A 399 34.62 -4.63 7.20
CA PRO A 399 33.47 -4.08 7.91
C PRO A 399 32.16 -4.17 7.08
N PRO A 400 30.98 -4.20 7.71
CA PRO A 400 29.70 -4.33 7.01
C PRO A 400 29.37 -3.08 6.18
N ARG A 401 28.86 -3.27 4.96
CA ARG A 401 28.42 -2.19 4.06
C ARG A 401 27.09 -1.58 4.53
N TRP A 402 27.13 -0.36 5.04
CA TRP A 402 25.95 0.51 5.22
C TRP A 402 26.27 1.95 4.76
N ALA A 403 26.74 2.10 3.51
CA ALA A 403 26.97 3.40 2.90
C ALA A 403 26.71 3.33 1.39
N TYR A 404 26.15 4.40 0.83
CA TYR A 404 25.57 4.47 -0.52
C TYR A 404 24.35 3.53 -0.67
N GLU A 405 23.24 3.92 -1.30
CA GLU A 405 23.12 4.87 -2.42
C GLU A 405 22.11 6.01 -2.18
N SER A 406 22.37 7.14 -2.85
CA SER A 406 21.46 8.28 -2.96
C SER A 406 21.64 8.94 -4.34
N LEU A 407 20.87 8.48 -5.31
CA LEU A 407 20.60 9.09 -6.62
C LEU A 407 19.17 8.68 -7.04
#